data_AF-A0A976LKZ4-F1
#
_entry.id   AF-A0A976LKZ4-F1
#
_cell.length_a   1.000
_cell.length_b   1.000
_cell.length_c   1.000
_cell.angle_alpha   90.00
_cell.angle_beta   90.00
_cell.angle_gamma   90.00
#
_symmetry.space_group_name_H-M   'P 1'
#
loop_
_entity.id
_entity.type
_entity.pdbx_description
1 polymer ?
#
loop_
_entity_poly.entity_id
_entity_poly.type
_entity_poly.pdbx_seq_one_letter_code
_entity_poly.pdbx_strand_id
1 'polypeptide(L)'
;MRVNLPVTDTEYQLEEDTLIVSTTDTKGRITYVNPTFIEVSGFSMEELLGKAHNIVRHPDVPPEAFDDLWKILKAGLPWTGLVKNRRKNGDYYWVLANATPLIENGKTIGYLSVRTKPARALIDQVAPIYRQFREGTAHNLKIERGGVVRTGFAGKVDAFRRMTVGKRNALFMSIPALILLTVGTAGWWGQSQAAAVPWLGGFIALATVSGVLLMALLNYFMTQSTLQPLRKAIDIANTLAAGDLNSKFTMDRSDEFGELFKALTQTGVNLRATVLDVRSGTVVVSQAAGEMAAGNLDLSQRTEEQAASLEETASSMEELTSTVRQSADNAKQVNQLAISASNIALKGGGVVGEV
;
A
#
# COMPACT_ATOMS: atom_id res chain seq x y z
N MET A 1 0.62 25.36 -10.92
CA MET A 1 1.09 24.01 -10.52
C MET A 1 2.50 23.79 -11.01
N ARG A 2 3.31 22.97 -10.33
CA ARG A 2 4.65 22.58 -10.82
C ARG A 2 4.49 21.72 -12.07
N VAL A 3 5.13 22.13 -13.16
CA VAL A 3 5.25 21.36 -14.41
C VAL A 3 6.58 20.62 -14.36
N ASN A 4 6.55 19.30 -14.51
CA ASN A 4 7.77 18.49 -14.55
C ASN A 4 8.13 18.19 -16.00
N LEU A 5 9.38 18.46 -16.37
CA LEU A 5 9.97 18.20 -17.68
C LEU A 5 11.20 17.28 -17.51
N PRO A 6 11.64 16.54 -18.53
CA PRO A 6 11.04 16.42 -19.88
C PRO A 6 9.74 15.59 -19.86
N VAL A 7 8.95 15.66 -20.94
CA VAL A 7 7.78 14.79 -21.17
C VAL A 7 7.88 14.24 -22.59
N THR A 8 7.75 12.92 -22.73
CA THR A 8 7.67 12.21 -24.02
C THR A 8 6.26 11.64 -24.18
N ASP A 9 5.93 11.19 -25.40
CA ASP A 9 4.66 10.52 -25.68
C ASP A 9 4.78 8.99 -25.64
N THR A 10 5.82 8.47 -24.99
CA THR A 10 6.05 7.03 -24.85
C THR A 10 5.42 6.52 -23.56
N GLU A 11 4.52 5.55 -23.67
CA GLU A 11 3.92 4.86 -22.53
C GLU A 11 4.78 3.70 -22.06
N TYR A 12 5.19 3.72 -20.80
CA TYR A 12 5.68 2.56 -20.07
C TYR A 12 4.49 1.73 -19.58
N GLN A 13 4.33 0.53 -20.14
CA GLN A 13 3.23 -0.35 -19.78
C GLN A 13 3.52 -1.12 -18.49
N LEU A 14 2.58 -1.06 -17.55
CA LEU A 14 2.64 -1.83 -16.31
C LEU A 14 2.19 -3.27 -16.56
N GLU A 15 2.74 -4.20 -15.80
CA GLU A 15 2.26 -5.58 -15.73
C GLU A 15 0.96 -5.66 -14.91
N GLU A 16 0.18 -6.72 -15.08
CA GLU A 16 -1.14 -6.85 -14.41
C GLU A 16 -1.03 -6.83 -12.88
N ASP A 17 0.02 -7.43 -12.32
CA ASP A 17 0.23 -7.57 -10.89
C ASP A 17 1.14 -6.50 -10.29
N THR A 18 1.54 -5.49 -11.08
CA THR A 18 2.37 -4.38 -10.61
C THR A 18 1.64 -3.61 -9.50
N LEU A 19 2.24 -3.57 -8.31
CA LEU A 19 1.81 -2.75 -7.19
C LEU A 19 2.84 -1.68 -6.86
N ILE A 20 2.47 -0.43 -7.08
CA ILE A 20 3.32 0.71 -6.74
C ILE A 20 2.84 1.28 -5.41
N VAL A 21 3.71 1.27 -4.41
CA VAL A 21 3.40 1.69 -3.04
C VAL A 21 4.24 2.90 -2.66
N SER A 22 3.60 3.88 -2.04
CA SER A 22 4.31 4.98 -1.37
C SER A 22 3.56 5.46 -0.15
N THR A 23 4.28 5.85 0.89
CA THR A 23 3.72 6.63 1.99
C THR A 23 4.26 8.06 1.97
N THR A 24 3.47 8.97 2.52
CA THR A 24 3.83 10.38 2.64
C THR A 24 3.48 10.91 4.02
N ASP A 25 4.13 11.99 4.43
CA ASP A 25 3.72 12.81 5.57
C ASP A 25 2.41 13.59 5.28
N THR A 26 1.89 14.31 6.27
CA THR A 26 0.68 15.14 6.12
C THR A 26 0.82 16.30 5.12
N LYS A 27 2.06 16.63 4.72
CA LYS A 27 2.38 17.66 3.71
C LYS A 27 2.59 17.06 2.32
N GLY A 28 2.44 15.75 2.15
CA GLY A 28 2.61 15.06 0.88
C GLY A 28 4.07 14.83 0.48
N ARG A 29 5.01 14.85 1.44
CA ARG A 29 6.41 14.47 1.22
C ARG A 29 6.56 12.96 1.38
N ILE A 30 7.25 12.33 0.45
CA ILE A 30 7.47 10.89 0.43
C ILE A 30 8.30 10.47 1.65
N THR A 31 7.77 9.53 2.42
CA THR A 31 8.43 8.90 3.58
C THR A 31 8.85 7.46 3.29
N TYR A 32 8.19 6.81 2.33
CA TYR A 32 8.50 5.45 1.89
C TYR A 32 8.09 5.25 0.44
N VAL A 33 8.83 4.42 -0.28
CA VAL A 33 8.45 3.84 -1.57
C VAL A 33 8.94 2.40 -1.64
N ASN A 34 8.18 1.54 -2.31
CA ASN A 34 8.63 0.17 -2.57
C ASN A 34 9.56 0.11 -3.81
N PRO A 35 10.32 -0.99 -4.00
CA PRO A 35 11.21 -1.16 -5.15
C PRO A 35 10.51 -0.97 -6.51
N THR A 36 9.26 -1.43 -6.62
CA THR A 36 8.45 -1.27 -7.84
C THR A 36 8.21 0.20 -8.19
N PHE A 37 8.06 1.10 -7.21
CA PHE A 37 8.00 2.53 -7.50
C PHE A 37 9.32 3.00 -8.13
N ILE A 38 10.45 2.68 -7.52
CA ILE A 38 11.79 3.09 -7.99
C ILE A 38 11.95 2.67 -9.45
N GLU A 39 11.69 1.40 -9.75
CA GLU A 39 11.74 0.85 -11.10
C GLU A 39 10.77 1.56 -12.05
N VAL A 40 9.48 1.60 -11.75
CA VAL A 40 8.45 2.17 -12.64
C VAL A 40 8.62 3.68 -12.81
N SER A 41 9.12 4.40 -11.83
CA SER A 41 9.32 5.85 -11.94
C SER A 41 10.66 6.23 -12.55
N GLY A 42 11.66 5.35 -12.48
CA GLY A 42 13.04 5.61 -12.90
C GLY A 42 13.81 6.58 -12.00
N PHE A 43 13.26 6.97 -10.84
CA PHE A 43 13.96 7.77 -9.84
C PHE A 43 14.66 6.87 -8.82
N SER A 44 15.83 7.29 -8.32
CA SER A 44 16.46 6.60 -7.21
C SER A 44 15.72 6.85 -5.90
N MET A 45 15.99 6.01 -4.89
CA MET A 45 15.42 6.18 -3.55
C MET A 45 15.80 7.55 -2.95
N GLU A 46 17.05 7.98 -3.10
CA GLU A 46 17.55 9.26 -2.58
C GLU A 46 16.85 10.46 -3.25
N GLU A 47 16.48 10.33 -4.53
CA GLU A 47 15.75 11.36 -5.26
C GLU A 47 14.28 11.47 -4.84
N LEU A 48 13.69 10.39 -4.31
CA LEU A 48 12.29 10.31 -3.92
C LEU A 48 12.08 10.72 -2.46
N LEU A 49 12.91 10.23 -1.54
CA LEU A 49 12.70 10.44 -0.09
C LEU A 49 12.74 11.92 0.31
N GLY A 50 11.76 12.32 1.14
CA GLY A 50 11.59 13.69 1.63
C GLY A 50 11.12 14.71 0.59
N LYS A 51 11.05 14.33 -0.70
CA LYS A 51 10.53 15.19 -1.77
C LYS A 51 9.01 15.13 -1.83
N ALA A 52 8.42 16.19 -2.36
CA ALA A 52 6.99 16.23 -2.60
C ALA A 52 6.60 15.16 -3.64
N HIS A 53 5.52 14.42 -3.37
CA HIS A 53 5.05 13.33 -4.25
C HIS A 53 4.75 13.79 -5.68
N ASN A 54 4.46 15.08 -5.87
CA ASN A 54 4.26 15.68 -7.19
C ASN A 54 5.48 15.63 -8.14
N ILE A 55 6.64 15.10 -7.73
CA ILE A 55 7.81 14.88 -8.61
C ILE A 55 7.50 13.98 -9.81
N VAL A 56 6.61 12.99 -9.64
CA VAL A 56 6.15 12.08 -10.71
C VAL A 56 4.90 12.58 -11.43
N ARG A 57 4.41 13.79 -11.13
CA ARG A 57 3.20 14.32 -11.76
C ARG A 57 3.42 14.57 -13.25
N HIS A 58 2.48 14.12 -14.08
CA HIS A 58 2.38 14.48 -15.48
C HIS A 58 1.53 15.75 -15.66
N PRO A 59 1.88 16.69 -16.58
CA PRO A 59 1.07 17.87 -16.89
C PRO A 59 -0.28 17.58 -17.59
N ASP A 60 -0.60 16.30 -17.85
CA ASP A 60 -1.86 15.91 -18.49
C ASP A 60 -2.97 15.65 -17.49
N VAL A 61 -2.62 15.50 -16.21
CA VAL A 61 -3.61 15.35 -15.15
C VAL A 61 -4.05 16.76 -14.73
N PRO A 62 -5.34 17.09 -14.89
CA PRO A 62 -5.83 18.43 -14.62
C PRO A 62 -5.77 18.77 -13.12
N PRO A 63 -5.60 20.04 -12.75
CA PRO A 63 -5.62 20.52 -11.37
C PRO A 63 -6.76 19.99 -10.51
N GLU A 64 -7.96 19.95 -11.08
CA GLU A 64 -9.22 19.59 -10.46
C GLU A 64 -9.19 18.15 -9.92
N ALA A 65 -8.45 17.24 -10.57
CA ALA A 65 -8.27 15.88 -10.09
C ALA A 65 -7.49 15.83 -8.77
N PHE A 66 -6.50 16.71 -8.63
CA PHE A 66 -5.72 16.82 -7.39
C PHE A 66 -6.46 17.58 -6.30
N ASP A 67 -7.26 18.58 -6.66
CA ASP A 67 -8.10 19.31 -5.69
C ASP A 67 -9.16 18.38 -5.08
N ASP A 68 -9.80 17.54 -5.91
CA ASP A 68 -10.70 16.49 -5.44
C ASP A 68 -9.96 15.47 -4.55
N LEU A 69 -8.78 14.99 -4.95
CA LEU A 69 -7.94 14.13 -4.12
C LEU A 69 -7.70 14.71 -2.73
N TRP A 70 -7.21 15.95 -2.65
CA TRP A 70 -6.87 16.56 -1.36
C TRP A 70 -8.12 16.86 -0.53
N LYS A 71 -9.23 17.25 -1.16
CA LYS A 71 -10.49 17.46 -0.46
C LYS A 71 -10.97 16.18 0.23
N ILE A 72 -10.90 15.04 -0.46
CA ILE A 72 -11.34 13.73 0.07
C ILE A 72 -10.39 13.23 1.16
N LEU A 73 -9.08 13.28 0.92
CA LEU A 73 -8.09 12.85 1.90
C LEU A 73 -8.11 13.67 3.19
N LYS A 74 -8.30 15.00 3.09
CA LYS A 74 -8.45 15.87 4.27
C LYS A 74 -9.75 15.64 5.04
N ALA A 75 -10.77 15.08 4.40
CA ALA A 75 -11.99 14.64 5.05
C ALA A 75 -11.84 13.27 5.76
N GLY A 76 -10.63 12.67 5.76
CA GLY A 76 -10.39 11.36 6.36
C GLY A 76 -10.91 10.19 5.51
N LEU A 77 -11.26 10.44 4.25
CA LEU A 77 -11.83 9.44 3.35
C LEU A 77 -10.79 8.94 2.33
N PRO A 78 -10.89 7.68 1.89
CA PRO A 78 -10.04 7.19 0.81
C PRO A 78 -10.46 7.81 -0.53
N TRP A 79 -9.47 8.07 -1.38
CA TRP A 79 -9.66 8.58 -2.73
C TRP A 79 -9.19 7.53 -3.75
N THR A 80 -9.92 7.41 -4.87
CA THR A 80 -9.50 6.54 -5.99
C THR A 80 -9.76 7.25 -7.29
N GLY A 81 -8.75 7.36 -8.14
CA GLY A 81 -8.88 7.97 -9.46
C GLY A 81 -7.77 7.56 -10.41
N LEU A 82 -8.01 7.79 -11.70
CA LEU A 82 -7.03 7.53 -12.75
C LEU A 82 -6.00 8.65 -12.79
N VAL A 83 -4.72 8.33 -12.79
CA VAL A 83 -3.63 9.32 -12.80
C VAL A 83 -2.59 8.94 -13.84
N LYS A 84 -2.20 9.91 -14.67
CA LYS A 84 -1.01 9.82 -15.54
C LYS A 84 0.20 10.32 -14.76
N ASN A 85 1.21 9.48 -14.60
CA ASN A 85 2.48 9.85 -13.99
C ASN A 85 3.57 9.90 -15.05
N ARG A 86 4.63 10.65 -14.73
CA ARG A 86 5.81 10.87 -15.56
C ARG A 86 7.02 10.20 -14.89
N ARG A 87 7.75 9.40 -15.67
CA ARG A 87 9.02 8.79 -15.32
C ARG A 87 10.17 9.82 -15.42
N LYS A 88 11.30 9.53 -14.79
CA LYS A 88 12.49 10.42 -14.78
C LYS A 88 12.95 10.82 -16.18
N ASN A 89 12.97 9.88 -17.13
CA ASN A 89 13.37 10.09 -18.53
C ASN A 89 12.34 10.88 -19.37
N GLY A 90 11.13 11.12 -18.85
CA GLY A 90 10.06 11.86 -19.50
C GLY A 90 8.91 11.01 -20.02
N ASP A 91 9.07 9.69 -20.11
CA ASP A 91 8.00 8.75 -20.45
C ASP A 91 6.87 8.79 -19.41
N TYR A 92 5.74 8.18 -19.71
CA TYR A 92 4.60 8.19 -18.82
C TYR A 92 4.05 6.79 -18.54
N TYR A 93 3.28 6.67 -17.46
CA TYR A 93 2.54 5.47 -17.13
C TYR A 93 1.20 5.85 -16.47
N TRP A 94 0.17 5.09 -16.77
CA TRP A 94 -1.15 5.25 -16.17
C TRP A 94 -1.30 4.34 -14.96
N VAL A 95 -1.89 4.88 -13.90
CA VAL A 95 -2.22 4.14 -12.69
C VAL A 95 -3.66 4.38 -12.30
N LEU A 96 -4.32 3.35 -11.79
CA LEU A 96 -5.46 3.54 -10.89
C LEU A 96 -4.88 3.78 -9.50
N ALA A 97 -4.87 5.04 -9.07
CA ALA A 97 -4.32 5.43 -7.79
C ALA A 97 -5.39 5.33 -6.72
N ASN A 98 -5.12 4.54 -5.68
CA ASN A 98 -5.81 4.68 -4.43
C ASN A 98 -4.92 5.42 -3.42
N ALA A 99 -5.50 6.39 -2.72
CA ALA A 99 -4.87 7.06 -1.60
C ALA A 99 -5.77 6.96 -0.36
N THR A 100 -5.19 6.56 0.77
CA THR A 100 -5.87 6.42 2.05
C THR A 100 -5.11 7.22 3.12
N PRO A 101 -5.79 7.98 3.99
CA PRO A 101 -5.14 8.59 5.15
C PRO A 101 -4.62 7.52 6.11
N LEU A 102 -3.38 7.68 6.56
CA LEU A 102 -2.81 6.90 7.65
C LEU A 102 -3.22 7.56 8.97
N ILE A 103 -3.95 6.83 9.80
CA ILE A 103 -4.52 7.35 11.05
C ILE A 103 -3.85 6.64 12.23
N GLU A 104 -3.30 7.41 13.14
CA GLU A 104 -2.73 6.94 14.40
C GLU A 104 -3.32 7.78 15.54
N ASN A 105 -3.85 7.12 16.58
CA ASN A 105 -4.53 7.79 17.70
C ASN A 105 -5.61 8.81 17.26
N GLY A 106 -6.37 8.47 16.22
CA GLY A 106 -7.43 9.33 15.66
C GLY A 106 -6.93 10.55 14.86
N LYS A 107 -5.61 10.69 14.65
CA LYS A 107 -5.03 11.78 13.87
C LYS A 107 -4.41 11.24 12.59
N THR A 108 -4.59 11.97 11.49
CA THR A 108 -3.89 11.65 10.23
C THR A 108 -2.42 12.01 10.37
N ILE A 109 -1.54 11.01 10.26
CA ILE A 109 -0.08 11.16 10.31
C ILE A 109 0.55 11.23 8.92
N GLY A 110 -0.20 10.84 7.89
CA GLY A 110 0.29 10.77 6.52
C GLY A 110 -0.73 10.17 5.57
N TYR A 111 -0.27 9.80 4.39
CA TYR A 111 -1.11 9.15 3.38
C TYR A 111 -0.38 7.97 2.76
N LEU A 112 -1.06 6.84 2.66
CA LEU A 112 -0.65 5.68 1.88
C LEU A 112 -1.24 5.81 0.49
N SER A 113 -0.46 5.57 -0.54
CA SER A 113 -0.97 5.38 -1.89
C SER A 113 -0.52 4.05 -2.47
N VAL A 114 -1.51 3.24 -2.85
CA VAL A 114 -1.34 2.00 -3.60
C VAL A 114 -1.88 2.21 -5.00
N ARG A 115 -1.08 1.89 -6.00
CA ARG A 115 -1.36 2.12 -7.41
C ARG A 115 -1.27 0.81 -8.17
N THR A 116 -2.28 0.55 -8.99
CA THR A 116 -2.37 -0.63 -9.84
C THR A 116 -2.48 -0.24 -11.31
N LYS A 117 -2.26 -1.20 -12.19
CA LYS A 117 -2.54 -1.02 -13.62
C LYS A 117 -4.05 -0.78 -13.84
N PRO A 118 -4.44 0.30 -14.52
CA PRO A 118 -5.83 0.54 -14.88
C PRO A 118 -6.20 -0.25 -16.14
N ALA A 119 -7.49 -0.60 -16.27
CA ALA A 119 -8.00 -1.18 -17.51
C ALA A 119 -7.89 -0.16 -18.65
N ARG A 120 -7.51 -0.62 -19.85
CA ARG A 120 -7.30 0.27 -21.03
C ARG A 120 -8.56 1.08 -21.38
N ALA A 121 -9.72 0.43 -21.33
CA ALA A 121 -11.01 1.08 -21.56
C ALA A 121 -11.28 2.27 -20.61
N LEU A 122 -10.76 2.25 -19.38
CA LEU A 122 -10.89 3.37 -18.44
C LEU A 122 -10.00 4.56 -18.86
N ILE A 123 -8.80 4.28 -19.37
CA ILE A 123 -7.90 5.30 -19.90
C ILE A 123 -8.53 5.99 -21.10
N ASP A 124 -9.06 5.21 -22.05
CA ASP A 124 -9.66 5.71 -23.29
C ASP A 124 -10.87 6.61 -23.02
N GLN A 125 -11.61 6.35 -21.93
CA GLN A 125 -12.73 7.18 -21.49
C GLN A 125 -12.29 8.47 -20.80
N VAL A 126 -11.27 8.42 -19.94
CA VAL A 126 -10.91 9.54 -19.05
C VAL A 126 -9.89 10.49 -19.69
N ALA A 127 -8.96 10.00 -20.50
CA ALA A 127 -7.92 10.82 -21.10
C ALA A 127 -8.46 11.98 -21.97
N PRO A 128 -9.50 11.80 -22.82
CA PRO A 128 -10.12 12.90 -23.54
C PRO A 128 -10.79 13.93 -22.61
N ILE A 129 -11.37 13.47 -21.50
CA ILE A 129 -12.01 14.35 -20.51
C ILE A 129 -10.97 15.21 -19.81
N TYR A 130 -9.83 14.62 -19.41
CA TYR A 130 -8.72 15.37 -18.82
C TYR A 130 -8.19 16.43 -19.78
N ARG A 131 -8.16 16.14 -21.08
CA ARG A 131 -7.85 17.15 -22.10
C ARG A 131 -8.85 18.30 -22.09
N GLN A 132 -10.16 18.04 -22.05
CA GLN A 132 -11.19 19.09 -21.97
C GLN A 132 -11.04 19.98 -20.72
N PHE A 133 -10.69 19.41 -19.57
CA PHE A 133 -10.42 20.20 -18.36
C PHE A 133 -9.23 21.15 -18.56
N ARG A 134 -8.14 20.65 -19.16
CA ARG A 134 -6.96 21.49 -19.44
C ARG A 134 -7.21 22.57 -20.48
N GLU A 135 -8.02 22.29 -21.49
CA GLU A 135 -8.42 23.25 -22.53
C GLU A 135 -9.52 24.22 -22.04
N GLY A 136 -10.02 24.05 -20.82
CA GLY A 136 -11.10 24.86 -20.26
C GLY A 136 -12.48 24.57 -20.86
N THR A 137 -12.63 23.58 -21.75
CA THR A 137 -13.88 23.27 -22.46
C THR A 137 -14.83 22.37 -21.67
N ALA A 138 -14.41 21.90 -20.48
CA ALA A 138 -15.17 21.00 -19.60
C ALA A 138 -16.32 21.68 -18.81
N HIS A 139 -17.12 22.56 -19.42
CA HIS A 139 -18.10 23.40 -18.72
C HIS A 139 -19.23 22.63 -18.01
N ASN A 140 -19.55 21.42 -18.49
CA ASN A 140 -20.63 20.57 -17.97
C ASN A 140 -20.12 19.33 -17.22
N LEU A 141 -18.82 19.29 -16.91
CA LEU A 141 -18.17 18.17 -16.25
C LEU A 141 -17.53 18.63 -14.95
N LYS A 142 -17.52 17.75 -13.96
CA LYS A 142 -16.82 17.97 -12.70
C LYS A 142 -16.16 16.67 -12.27
N ILE A 143 -14.98 16.76 -11.67
CA ILE A 143 -14.35 15.63 -11.01
C ILE A 143 -14.83 15.59 -9.57
N GLU A 144 -15.40 14.46 -9.15
CA GLU A 144 -15.90 14.26 -7.80
C GLU A 144 -15.63 12.82 -7.34
N ARG A 145 -14.95 12.68 -6.20
CA ARG A 145 -14.53 11.38 -5.61
C ARG A 145 -13.74 10.50 -6.59
N GLY A 146 -12.93 11.15 -7.43
CA GLY A 146 -12.05 10.59 -8.45
C GLY A 146 -12.75 10.07 -9.72
N GLY A 147 -14.07 10.26 -9.82
CA GLY A 147 -14.84 10.01 -11.03
C GLY A 147 -15.25 11.30 -11.74
N VAL A 148 -15.60 11.21 -13.02
CA VAL A 148 -16.17 12.34 -13.78
C VAL A 148 -17.69 12.28 -13.70
N VAL A 149 -18.30 13.38 -13.24
CA VAL A 149 -19.76 13.55 -13.15
C VAL A 149 -20.21 14.70 -14.05
N ARG A 150 -21.41 14.56 -14.64
CA ARG A 150 -22.04 15.60 -15.46
C ARG A 150 -22.85 16.54 -14.56
N THR A 151 -22.77 17.85 -14.75
CA THR A 151 -23.43 18.87 -13.91
C THR A 151 -24.71 19.46 -14.52
N GLY A 152 -24.95 19.27 -15.82
CA GLY A 152 -26.13 19.79 -16.53
C GLY A 152 -27.45 19.05 -16.24
N PHE A 153 -28.47 19.26 -17.08
CA PHE A 153 -29.79 18.58 -16.96
C PHE A 153 -29.66 17.04 -17.00
N ALA A 154 -28.80 16.51 -17.89
CA ALA A 154 -28.46 15.10 -17.91
C ALA A 154 -27.82 14.62 -16.59
N GLY A 155 -27.11 15.51 -15.89
CA GLY A 155 -26.56 15.26 -14.55
C GLY A 155 -27.63 15.17 -13.46
N LYS A 156 -28.72 15.95 -13.56
CA LYS A 156 -29.86 15.85 -12.62
C LYS A 156 -30.63 14.54 -12.79
N VAL A 157 -30.82 14.08 -14.03
CA VAL A 157 -31.43 12.77 -14.33
C VAL A 157 -30.54 11.63 -13.84
N ASP A 158 -29.23 11.73 -14.06
CA ASP A 158 -28.27 10.74 -13.54
C ASP A 158 -28.24 10.77 -12.00
N ALA A 159 -28.27 11.94 -11.36
CA ALA A 159 -28.33 12.07 -9.91
C ALA A 159 -29.57 11.42 -9.29
N PHE A 160 -30.70 11.38 -10.00
CA PHE A 160 -31.89 10.64 -9.56
C PHE A 160 -31.65 9.12 -9.57
N ARG A 161 -30.91 8.60 -10.56
CA ARG A 161 -30.50 7.17 -10.60
C ARG A 161 -29.45 6.84 -9.53
N ARG A 162 -28.57 7.79 -9.20
CA ARG A 162 -27.54 7.66 -8.16
C ARG A 162 -28.03 8.01 -6.75
N MET A 163 -29.34 8.07 -6.54
CA MET A 163 -29.93 8.43 -5.26
C MET A 163 -29.55 7.43 -4.17
N THR A 164 -29.29 7.97 -2.98
CA THR A 164 -28.95 7.18 -1.80
C THR A 164 -30.07 6.20 -1.44
N VAL A 165 -29.70 5.03 -0.90
CA VAL A 165 -30.65 4.00 -0.43
C VAL A 165 -31.62 4.60 0.57
N GLY A 166 -31.14 5.47 1.47
CA GLY A 166 -32.01 6.16 2.43
C GLY A 166 -33.10 7.02 1.77
N LYS A 167 -32.73 7.84 0.78
CA LYS A 167 -33.68 8.70 0.05
C LYS A 167 -34.66 7.87 -0.79
N ARG A 168 -34.16 6.83 -1.44
CA ARG A 168 -34.98 5.89 -2.21
C ARG A 168 -36.00 5.18 -1.31
N ASN A 169 -35.59 4.71 -0.14
CA ASN A 169 -36.47 4.06 0.84
C ASN A 169 -37.53 5.06 1.37
N ALA A 170 -37.12 6.28 1.72
CA ALA A 170 -38.04 7.33 2.14
C ALA A 170 -39.09 7.65 1.06
N LEU A 171 -38.68 7.70 -0.21
CA LEU A 171 -39.60 7.92 -1.34
C LEU A 171 -40.59 6.75 -1.51
N PHE A 172 -40.11 5.52 -1.42
CA PHE A 172 -40.96 4.32 -1.51
C PHE A 172 -41.92 4.16 -0.34
N MET A 173 -41.61 4.71 0.85
CA MET A 173 -42.53 4.72 1.99
C MET A 173 -43.51 5.89 1.94
N SER A 174 -43.04 7.09 1.58
CA SER A 174 -43.87 8.31 1.62
C SER A 174 -44.91 8.37 0.51
N ILE A 175 -44.59 7.93 -0.72
CA ILE A 175 -45.54 8.01 -1.85
C ILE A 175 -46.79 7.16 -1.59
N PRO A 176 -46.70 5.85 -1.27
CA PRO A 176 -47.89 5.04 -1.00
C PRO A 176 -48.64 5.49 0.26
N ALA A 177 -47.92 5.95 1.29
CA ALA A 177 -48.54 6.47 2.51
C ALA A 177 -49.37 7.74 2.23
N LEU A 178 -48.86 8.65 1.40
CA LEU A 178 -49.60 9.84 0.96
C LEU A 178 -50.83 9.46 0.13
N ILE A 179 -50.70 8.48 -0.80
CA ILE A 179 -51.84 7.99 -1.58
C ILE A 179 -52.92 7.42 -0.65
N LEU A 180 -52.54 6.55 0.29
CA LEU A 180 -53.50 5.97 1.24
C LEU A 180 -54.13 7.03 2.14
N LEU A 181 -53.37 8.05 2.57
CA LEU A 181 -53.90 9.16 3.36
C LEU A 181 -54.91 9.97 2.55
N THR A 182 -54.63 10.26 1.27
CA THR A 182 -55.58 10.97 0.39
C THR A 182 -56.85 10.17 0.11
N VAL A 183 -56.73 8.85 -0.08
CA VAL A 183 -57.89 7.95 -0.26
C VAL A 183 -58.72 7.89 1.03
N GLY A 184 -58.06 7.80 2.19
CA GLY A 184 -58.70 7.78 3.49
C GLY A 184 -59.45 9.08 3.82
N THR A 185 -58.84 10.25 3.57
CA THR A 185 -59.49 11.55 3.79
C THR A 185 -60.65 11.79 2.82
N ALA A 186 -60.52 11.38 1.56
CA ALA A 186 -61.61 11.44 0.59
C ALA A 186 -62.79 10.53 1.00
N GLY A 187 -62.50 9.34 1.54
CA GLY A 187 -63.53 8.45 2.09
C GLY A 187 -64.24 9.03 3.30
N TRP A 188 -63.50 9.60 4.25
CA TRP A 188 -64.06 10.28 5.42
C TRP A 188 -64.96 11.46 5.03
N TRP A 189 -64.51 12.29 4.08
CA TRP A 189 -65.28 13.42 3.58
C TRP A 189 -66.53 13.00 2.78
N GLY A 190 -66.44 11.90 2.05
CA GLY A 190 -67.59 11.30 1.35
C GLY A 190 -68.65 10.76 2.31
N GLN A 191 -68.25 10.25 3.48
CA GLN A 191 -69.16 9.76 4.51
C GLN A 191 -69.80 10.89 5.35
N SER A 192 -69.12 12.04 5.50
CA SER A 192 -69.64 13.18 6.25
C SER A 192 -70.65 14.02 5.48
N GLN A 193 -70.74 13.89 4.15
CA GLN A 193 -71.82 14.46 3.35
C GLN A 193 -73.03 13.51 3.33
N ALA A 194 -74.24 14.03 3.57
CA ALA A 194 -75.49 13.27 3.65
C ALA A 194 -75.95 12.63 2.32
N ALA A 195 -75.21 12.81 1.22
CA ALA A 195 -75.50 12.23 -0.09
C ALA A 195 -74.53 11.06 -0.35
N ALA A 196 -75.00 9.83 -0.21
CA ALA A 196 -74.24 8.64 -0.55
C ALA A 196 -73.99 8.59 -2.07
N VAL A 197 -72.74 8.82 -2.49
CA VAL A 197 -72.30 8.63 -3.88
C VAL A 197 -72.01 7.14 -4.08
N PRO A 198 -72.86 6.36 -4.80
CA PRO A 198 -72.84 4.89 -4.75
C PRO A 198 -71.55 4.25 -5.29
N TRP A 199 -70.86 4.93 -6.22
CA TRP A 199 -69.63 4.43 -6.84
C TRP A 199 -68.36 4.75 -6.02
N LEU A 200 -68.44 5.68 -5.05
CA LEU A 200 -67.29 6.17 -4.31
C LEU A 200 -66.67 5.09 -3.41
N GLY A 201 -67.52 4.29 -2.74
CA GLY A 201 -67.06 3.20 -1.86
C GLY A 201 -66.29 2.10 -2.59
N GLY A 202 -66.74 1.71 -3.78
CA GLY A 202 -66.05 0.73 -4.62
C GLY A 202 -64.69 1.24 -5.11
N PHE A 203 -64.61 2.53 -5.48
CA PHE A 203 -63.36 3.17 -5.87
C PHE A 203 -62.34 3.21 -4.72
N ILE A 204 -62.78 3.57 -3.50
CA ILE A 204 -61.95 3.59 -2.29
C ILE A 204 -61.42 2.19 -1.95
N ALA A 205 -62.27 1.15 -2.03
CA ALA A 205 -61.86 -0.22 -1.77
C ALA A 205 -60.80 -0.71 -2.78
N LEU A 206 -61.01 -0.44 -4.08
CA LEU A 206 -60.06 -0.79 -5.13
C LEU A 206 -58.73 -0.02 -4.99
N ALA A 207 -58.78 1.27 -4.68
CA ALA A 207 -57.61 2.11 -4.43
C ALA A 207 -56.81 1.64 -3.20
N THR A 208 -57.51 1.19 -2.15
CA THR A 208 -56.86 0.66 -0.93
C THR A 208 -56.17 -0.67 -1.20
N VAL A 209 -56.84 -1.61 -1.88
CA VAL A 209 -56.26 -2.93 -2.21
C VAL A 209 -55.08 -2.76 -3.17
N SER A 210 -55.21 -1.94 -4.20
CA SER A 210 -54.09 -1.66 -5.13
C SER A 210 -52.93 -0.94 -4.44
N GLY A 211 -53.21 -0.03 -3.50
CA GLY A 211 -52.20 0.62 -2.66
C GLY A 211 -51.42 -0.38 -1.78
N VAL A 212 -52.12 -1.31 -1.13
CA VAL A 212 -51.49 -2.36 -0.30
C VAL A 212 -50.63 -3.30 -1.16
N LEU A 213 -51.13 -3.71 -2.33
CA LEU A 213 -50.36 -4.53 -3.27
C LEU A 213 -49.10 -3.80 -3.77
N LEU A 214 -49.22 -2.51 -4.09
CA LEU A 214 -48.09 -1.68 -4.48
C LEU A 214 -47.06 -1.55 -3.34
N MET A 215 -47.50 -1.38 -2.10
CA MET A 215 -46.60 -1.36 -0.93
C MET A 215 -45.87 -2.70 -0.75
N ALA A 216 -46.57 -3.83 -0.87
CA ALA A 216 -45.96 -5.15 -0.75
C ALA A 216 -44.90 -5.38 -1.83
N LEU A 217 -45.18 -4.95 -3.06
CA LEU A 217 -44.26 -5.03 -4.20
C LEU A 217 -43.04 -4.11 -4.02
N LEU A 218 -43.26 -2.84 -3.62
CA LEU A 218 -42.17 -1.90 -3.33
C LEU A 218 -41.30 -2.38 -2.15
N ASN A 219 -41.92 -2.94 -1.11
CA ASN A 219 -41.20 -3.54 0.01
C ASN A 219 -40.33 -4.72 -0.44
N TYR A 220 -40.85 -5.63 -1.29
CA TYR A 220 -40.07 -6.73 -1.85
C TYR A 220 -38.85 -6.23 -2.64
N PHE A 221 -39.04 -5.25 -3.54
CA PHE A 221 -37.93 -4.66 -4.29
C PHE A 221 -36.92 -3.95 -3.38
N MET A 222 -37.38 -3.26 -2.35
CA MET A 222 -36.52 -2.61 -1.35
C MET A 222 -35.68 -3.62 -0.58
N THR A 223 -36.30 -4.71 -0.11
CA THR A 223 -35.63 -5.81 0.58
C THR A 223 -34.54 -6.40 -0.31
N GLN A 224 -34.83 -6.70 -1.58
CA GLN A 224 -33.82 -7.22 -2.51
C GLN A 224 -32.70 -6.21 -2.77
N SER A 225 -33.04 -4.93 -2.95
CA SER A 225 -32.06 -3.87 -3.17
C SER A 225 -31.17 -3.57 -1.96
N THR A 226 -31.50 -4.07 -0.77
CA THR A 226 -30.73 -3.83 0.47
C THR A 226 -30.02 -5.10 0.95
N LEU A 227 -30.73 -6.24 1.00
CA LEU A 227 -30.18 -7.48 1.51
C LEU A 227 -29.18 -8.13 0.54
N GLN A 228 -29.42 -8.09 -0.77
CA GLN A 228 -28.48 -8.71 -1.71
C GLN A 228 -27.11 -8.00 -1.71
N PRO A 229 -27.02 -6.67 -1.78
CA PRO A 229 -25.72 -5.99 -1.70
C PRO A 229 -25.04 -6.18 -0.34
N LEU A 230 -25.82 -6.23 0.76
CA LEU A 230 -25.26 -6.50 2.08
C LEU A 230 -24.63 -7.90 2.16
N ARG A 231 -25.29 -8.93 1.61
CA ARG A 231 -24.72 -10.29 1.54
C ARG A 231 -23.44 -10.31 0.71
N LYS A 232 -23.39 -9.61 -0.42
CA LYS A 232 -22.17 -9.47 -1.22
C LYS A 232 -21.04 -8.76 -0.44
N ALA A 233 -21.36 -7.74 0.35
CA ALA A 233 -20.35 -7.06 1.16
C ALA A 233 -19.75 -7.98 2.23
N ILE A 234 -20.59 -8.81 2.85
CA ILE A 234 -20.16 -9.83 3.81
C ILE A 234 -19.27 -10.88 3.11
N ASP A 235 -19.65 -11.33 1.92
CA ASP A 235 -18.86 -12.28 1.12
C ASP A 235 -17.48 -11.72 0.80
N ILE A 236 -17.41 -10.48 0.28
CA ILE A 236 -16.15 -9.76 0.04
C ILE A 236 -15.32 -9.68 1.31
N ALA A 237 -15.92 -9.28 2.44
CA ALA A 237 -15.21 -9.16 3.71
C ALA A 237 -14.66 -10.52 4.19
N ASN A 238 -15.42 -11.60 4.01
CA ASN A 238 -14.97 -12.96 4.35
C ASN A 238 -13.85 -13.44 3.43
N THR A 239 -13.91 -13.16 2.13
CA THR A 239 -12.82 -13.45 1.16
C THR A 239 -11.53 -12.74 1.57
N LEU A 240 -11.62 -11.45 1.92
CA LEU A 240 -10.47 -10.67 2.41
C LEU A 240 -9.93 -11.22 3.73
N ALA A 241 -10.82 -11.60 4.66
CA ALA A 241 -10.43 -12.20 5.95
C ALA A 241 -9.79 -13.59 5.78
N ALA A 242 -10.16 -14.34 4.75
CA ALA A 242 -9.55 -15.62 4.39
C ALA A 242 -8.17 -15.46 3.71
N GLY A 243 -7.73 -14.23 3.45
CA GLY A 243 -6.44 -13.94 2.82
C GLY A 243 -6.44 -14.00 1.30
N ASP A 244 -7.60 -14.17 0.65
CA ASP A 244 -7.69 -14.01 -0.80
C ASP A 244 -7.79 -12.52 -1.15
N LEU A 245 -6.64 -11.97 -1.54
CA LEU A 245 -6.49 -10.57 -1.91
C LEU A 245 -6.41 -10.38 -3.44
N ASN A 246 -6.56 -11.46 -4.23
CA ASN A 246 -6.47 -11.42 -5.68
C ASN A 246 -7.84 -11.32 -6.36
N SER A 247 -8.91 -11.63 -5.63
CA SER A 247 -10.28 -11.47 -6.11
C SER A 247 -10.58 -10.03 -6.54
N LYS A 248 -11.00 -9.86 -7.81
CA LYS A 248 -11.39 -8.58 -8.40
C LYS A 248 -12.91 -8.41 -8.25
N PHE A 249 -13.34 -7.38 -7.52
CA PHE A 249 -14.77 -7.08 -7.34
C PHE A 249 -15.23 -6.02 -8.33
N THR A 250 -16.19 -6.36 -9.19
CA THR A 250 -16.79 -5.41 -10.13
C THR A 250 -17.82 -4.55 -9.41
N MET A 251 -17.68 -3.23 -9.50
CA MET A 251 -18.62 -2.26 -8.93
C MET A 251 -19.50 -1.66 -10.02
N ASP A 252 -20.80 -1.98 -9.97
CA ASP A 252 -21.83 -1.35 -10.82
C ASP A 252 -22.94 -0.73 -9.95
N ARG A 253 -22.52 0.07 -8.96
CA ARG A 253 -23.43 0.84 -8.09
C ARG A 253 -22.78 2.15 -7.66
N SER A 254 -23.60 3.16 -7.51
CA SER A 254 -23.20 4.52 -7.10
C SER A 254 -23.88 5.00 -5.82
N ASP A 255 -24.58 4.12 -5.11
CA ASP A 255 -25.20 4.39 -3.81
C ASP A 255 -24.26 3.99 -2.66
N GLU A 256 -24.74 4.03 -1.41
CA GLU A 256 -23.95 3.73 -0.21
C GLU A 256 -23.32 2.33 -0.24
N PHE A 257 -23.98 1.36 -0.91
CA PHE A 257 -23.38 0.04 -1.12
C PHE A 257 -22.21 0.09 -2.11
N GLY A 258 -22.30 0.94 -3.13
CA GLY A 258 -21.15 1.23 -4.00
C GLY A 258 -19.98 1.83 -3.23
N GLU A 259 -20.26 2.75 -2.30
CA GLU A 259 -19.22 3.30 -1.40
C GLU A 259 -18.62 2.23 -0.49
N LEU A 260 -19.45 1.35 0.08
CA LEU A 260 -19.01 0.21 0.90
C LEU A 260 -18.14 -0.76 0.09
N PHE A 261 -18.56 -1.16 -1.11
CA PHE A 261 -17.77 -2.04 -1.97
C PHE A 261 -16.44 -1.40 -2.37
N LYS A 262 -16.43 -0.09 -2.64
CA LYS A 262 -15.20 0.65 -2.92
C LYS A 262 -14.26 0.62 -1.72
N ALA A 263 -14.79 0.83 -0.51
CA ALA A 263 -14.04 0.80 0.74
C ALA A 263 -13.51 -0.60 1.09
N LEU A 264 -14.25 -1.67 0.78
CA LEU A 264 -13.77 -3.05 0.93
C LEU A 264 -12.68 -3.38 -0.09
N THR A 265 -12.86 -2.98 -1.36
CA THR A 265 -11.91 -3.24 -2.45
C THR A 265 -10.57 -2.53 -2.21
N GLN A 266 -10.59 -1.21 -2.05
CA GLN A 266 -10.16 -0.62 -0.78
C GLN A 266 -9.11 -1.35 0.05
N THR A 267 -9.60 -1.78 1.21
CA THR A 267 -8.89 -2.57 2.19
C THR A 267 -8.16 -3.75 1.55
N GLY A 268 -8.77 -4.48 0.62
CA GLY A 268 -8.11 -5.61 -0.05
C GLY A 268 -6.84 -5.24 -0.81
N VAL A 269 -6.87 -4.16 -1.60
CA VAL A 269 -5.70 -3.65 -2.33
C VAL A 269 -4.60 -3.21 -1.36
N ASN A 270 -4.96 -2.52 -0.26
CA ASN A 270 -4.00 -2.07 0.75
C ASN A 270 -3.38 -3.26 1.50
N LEU A 271 -4.19 -4.24 1.91
CA LEU A 271 -3.70 -5.47 2.54
C LEU A 271 -2.78 -6.24 1.60
N ARG A 272 -3.13 -6.33 0.31
CA ARG A 272 -2.29 -7.02 -0.69
C ARG A 272 -0.93 -6.37 -0.80
N ALA A 273 -0.92 -5.05 -0.89
CA ALA A 273 0.30 -4.27 -0.93
C ALA A 273 1.15 -4.50 0.32
N THR A 274 0.57 -4.42 1.52
CA THR A 274 1.29 -4.67 2.77
C THR A 274 1.85 -6.09 2.86
N VAL A 275 1.06 -7.10 2.51
CA VAL A 275 1.50 -8.51 2.54
C VAL A 275 2.65 -8.74 1.56
N LEU A 276 2.57 -8.22 0.33
CA LEU A 276 3.63 -8.35 -0.66
C LEU A 276 4.90 -7.61 -0.24
N ASP A 277 4.76 -6.44 0.37
CA ASP A 277 5.89 -5.64 0.86
C ASP A 277 6.60 -6.35 2.04
N VAL A 278 5.85 -6.86 3.00
CA VAL A 278 6.38 -7.68 4.11
C VAL A 278 7.06 -8.94 3.57
N ARG A 279 6.44 -9.65 2.62
CA ARG A 279 7.03 -10.84 2.00
C ARG A 279 8.37 -10.50 1.31
N SER A 280 8.42 -9.41 0.55
CA SER A 280 9.67 -8.95 -0.07
C SER A 280 10.74 -8.65 0.98
N GLY A 281 10.37 -7.97 2.08
CA GLY A 281 11.28 -7.71 3.20
C GLY A 281 11.81 -8.98 3.84
N THR A 282 10.96 -9.99 4.06
CA THR A 282 11.38 -11.28 4.64
C THR A 282 12.37 -12.05 3.77
N VAL A 283 12.26 -11.95 2.44
CA VAL A 283 13.21 -12.56 1.50
C VAL A 283 14.60 -11.91 1.66
N VAL A 284 14.66 -10.58 1.73
CA VAL A 284 15.93 -9.85 1.95
C VAL A 284 16.57 -10.24 3.27
N VAL A 285 15.79 -10.32 4.36
CA VAL A 285 16.28 -10.74 5.68
C VAL A 285 16.79 -12.19 5.64
N SER A 286 16.06 -13.09 4.99
CA SER A 286 16.46 -14.50 4.85
C SER A 286 17.77 -14.64 4.07
N GLN A 287 17.96 -13.84 3.01
CA GLN A 287 19.20 -13.84 2.25
C GLN A 287 20.37 -13.34 3.10
N ALA A 288 20.21 -12.20 3.79
CA ALA A 288 21.24 -11.65 4.67
C ALA A 288 21.62 -12.63 5.80
N ALA A 289 20.65 -13.34 6.37
CA ALA A 289 20.90 -14.38 7.36
C ALA A 289 21.72 -15.55 6.79
N GLY A 290 21.47 -15.94 5.54
CA GLY A 290 22.26 -16.96 4.84
C GLY A 290 23.71 -16.52 4.60
N GLU A 291 23.91 -15.27 4.17
CA GLU A 291 25.24 -14.67 3.99
C GLU A 291 26.01 -14.58 5.32
N MET A 292 25.34 -14.19 6.41
CA MET A 292 25.92 -14.19 7.76
C MET A 292 26.31 -15.59 8.23
N ALA A 293 25.47 -16.60 8.00
CA ALA A 293 25.77 -17.97 8.38
C ALA A 293 27.00 -18.51 7.64
N ALA A 294 27.09 -18.25 6.33
CA ALA A 294 28.26 -18.60 5.53
C ALA A 294 29.52 -17.86 6.02
N GLY A 295 29.42 -16.56 6.29
CA GLY A 295 30.53 -15.77 6.84
C GLY A 295 30.99 -16.24 8.22
N ASN A 296 30.07 -16.72 9.07
CA ASN A 296 30.43 -17.26 10.38
C ASN A 296 31.14 -18.62 10.28
N LEU A 297 30.79 -19.45 9.28
CA LEU A 297 31.49 -20.70 8.99
C LEU A 297 32.94 -20.44 8.55
N ASP A 298 33.14 -19.49 7.64
CA ASP A 298 34.48 -19.06 7.18
C ASP A 298 35.32 -18.52 8.34
N LEU A 299 34.73 -17.66 9.18
CA LEU A 299 35.41 -17.12 10.36
C LEU A 299 35.80 -18.23 11.35
N SER A 300 34.92 -19.22 11.58
CA SER A 300 35.23 -20.37 12.44
C SER A 300 36.42 -21.14 11.91
N GLN A 301 36.44 -21.47 10.62
CA GLN A 301 37.54 -22.19 9.98
C GLN A 301 38.86 -21.42 10.11
N ARG A 302 38.85 -20.11 9.82
CA ARG A 302 40.05 -19.26 9.98
C ARG A 302 40.53 -19.16 11.43
N THR A 303 39.60 -19.20 12.37
CA THR A 303 39.93 -19.20 13.80
C THR A 303 40.60 -20.53 14.21
N GLU A 304 40.14 -21.66 13.69
CA GLU A 304 40.77 -22.97 13.88
C GLU A 304 42.18 -23.01 13.26
N GLU A 305 42.34 -22.51 12.03
CA GLU A 305 43.66 -22.40 11.36
C GLU A 305 44.64 -21.51 12.16
N GLN A 306 44.14 -20.39 12.69
CA GLN A 306 44.94 -19.49 13.53
C GLN A 306 45.32 -20.13 14.87
N ALA A 307 44.41 -20.89 15.48
CA ALA A 307 44.69 -21.64 16.70
C ALA A 307 45.78 -22.69 16.47
N ALA A 308 45.70 -23.45 15.37
CA ALA A 308 46.73 -24.43 15.00
C ALA A 308 48.10 -23.78 14.77
N SER A 309 48.14 -22.62 14.09
CA SER A 309 49.38 -21.87 13.88
C SER A 309 50.00 -21.36 15.19
N LEU A 310 49.16 -20.98 16.16
CA LEU A 310 49.59 -20.59 17.50
C LEU A 310 50.14 -21.79 18.30
N GLU A 311 49.54 -22.97 18.18
CA GLU A 311 50.08 -24.20 18.78
C GLU A 311 51.46 -24.58 18.22
N GLU A 312 51.64 -24.49 16.89
CA GLU A 312 52.94 -24.73 16.25
C GLU A 312 54.00 -23.72 16.70
N THR A 313 53.62 -22.44 16.83
CA THR A 313 54.50 -21.39 17.35
C THR A 313 54.88 -21.66 18.80
N ALA A 314 53.94 -22.09 19.63
CA ALA A 314 54.21 -22.44 21.03
C ALA A 314 55.17 -23.63 21.14
N SER A 315 54.96 -24.69 20.35
CA SER A 315 55.85 -25.85 20.31
C SER A 315 57.27 -25.48 19.85
N SER A 316 57.37 -24.65 18.81
CA SER A 316 58.67 -24.11 18.34
C SER A 316 59.37 -23.29 19.44
N MET A 317 58.62 -22.49 20.20
CA MET A 317 59.15 -21.72 21.32
C MET A 317 59.62 -22.61 22.48
N GLU A 318 58.94 -23.74 22.74
CA GLU A 318 59.39 -24.73 23.73
C GLU A 318 60.70 -25.41 23.32
N GLU A 319 60.82 -25.81 22.05
CA GLU A 319 62.04 -26.42 21.51
C GLU A 319 63.22 -25.44 21.52
N LEU A 320 62.99 -24.18 21.12
CA LEU A 320 63.98 -23.12 21.21
C LEU A 320 64.40 -22.88 22.66
N THR A 321 63.45 -22.84 23.60
CA THR A 321 63.74 -22.66 25.03
C THR A 321 64.59 -23.82 25.57
N SER A 322 64.29 -25.05 25.18
CA SER A 322 65.09 -26.24 25.50
C SER A 322 66.51 -26.13 24.97
N THR A 323 66.67 -25.74 23.70
CA THR A 323 67.97 -25.56 23.04
C THR A 323 68.80 -24.46 23.69
N VAL A 324 68.16 -23.35 24.07
CA VAL A 324 68.81 -22.25 24.81
C VAL A 324 69.26 -22.72 26.20
N ARG A 325 68.43 -23.49 26.90
CA ARG A 325 68.79 -24.08 28.20
C ARG A 325 69.98 -25.03 28.09
N GLN A 326 69.97 -25.93 27.11
CA GLN A 326 71.08 -26.83 26.83
C GLN A 326 72.36 -26.07 26.47
N SER A 327 72.26 -25.00 25.66
CA SER A 327 73.39 -24.14 25.31
C SER A 327 73.98 -23.44 26.53
N ALA A 328 73.13 -22.97 27.46
CA ALA A 328 73.56 -22.37 28.71
C ALA A 328 74.27 -23.38 29.64
N ASP A 329 73.76 -24.61 29.74
CA ASP A 329 74.39 -25.68 30.52
C ASP A 329 75.74 -26.10 29.93
N ASN A 330 75.84 -26.22 28.59
CA ASN A 330 77.09 -26.48 27.89
C ASN A 330 78.11 -25.37 28.13
N ALA A 331 77.70 -24.10 28.04
CA ALA A 331 78.57 -22.96 28.32
C ALA A 331 79.11 -23.00 29.77
N LYS A 332 78.26 -23.39 30.73
CA LYS A 332 78.65 -23.57 32.13
C LYS A 332 79.66 -24.72 32.31
N GLN A 333 79.46 -25.85 31.65
CA GLN A 333 80.41 -26.98 31.63
C GLN A 333 81.75 -26.60 31.00
N VAL A 334 81.74 -25.94 29.84
CA VAL A 334 82.96 -25.46 29.16
C VAL A 334 83.72 -24.49 30.05
N ASN A 335 83.03 -23.57 30.72
CA ASN A 335 83.65 -22.66 31.67
C ASN A 335 84.33 -23.41 32.84
N GLN A 336 83.68 -24.44 33.40
CA GLN A 336 84.28 -25.29 34.45
C GLN A 336 85.52 -26.05 33.95
N LEU A 337 85.47 -26.60 32.74
CA LEU A 337 86.62 -27.28 32.12
C LEU A 337 87.78 -26.31 31.88
N ALA A 338 87.50 -25.11 31.39
CA ALA A 338 88.51 -24.06 31.19
C ALA A 338 89.17 -23.63 32.50
N ILE A 339 88.39 -23.45 33.58
CA ILE A 339 88.91 -23.16 34.92
C ILE A 339 89.81 -24.32 35.41
N SER A 340 89.39 -25.57 35.23
CA SER A 340 90.16 -26.74 35.63
C SER A 340 91.47 -26.86 34.86
N ALA A 341 91.43 -26.70 33.54
CA ALA A 341 92.61 -26.71 32.67
C ALA A 341 93.59 -25.56 33.01
N SER A 342 93.06 -24.36 33.28
CA SER A 342 93.85 -23.22 33.76
C SER A 342 94.56 -23.53 35.08
N ASN A 343 93.85 -24.12 36.05
CA ASN A 343 94.44 -24.54 37.32
C ASN A 343 95.55 -25.60 37.14
N ILE A 344 95.36 -26.56 36.24
CA ILE A 344 96.38 -27.57 35.91
C ILE A 344 97.61 -26.91 35.27
N ALA A 345 97.39 -25.99 34.32
CA ALA A 345 98.48 -25.24 33.68
C ALA A 345 99.26 -24.37 34.68
N LEU A 346 98.56 -23.71 35.62
CA LEU A 346 99.20 -22.95 36.70
C LEU A 346 100.04 -23.84 37.62
N LYS A 347 99.52 -25.01 38.02
CA LYS A 347 100.29 -25.99 38.80
C LYS A 347 101.51 -26.50 38.03
N GLY A 348 101.34 -26.82 36.75
CA GLY A 348 102.43 -27.27 35.88
C GLY A 348 103.51 -26.20 35.69
N GLY A 349 103.11 -24.94 35.50
CA GLY A 349 104.03 -23.79 35.43
C GLY A 349 104.82 -23.58 36.72
N GLY A 350 104.20 -23.82 37.88
CA GLY A 350 104.91 -23.81 39.17
C GLY A 350 106.01 -24.87 39.24
N VAL A 351 105.73 -26.10 38.80
CA VAL A 351 106.72 -27.20 38.81
C VAL A 351 107.89 -26.93 37.85
N VAL A 352 107.65 -26.29 36.70
CA VAL A 352 108.72 -25.93 35.75
C VAL A 352 109.56 -24.74 36.26
N GLY A 353 108.98 -23.85 37.05
CA GLY A 353 109.70 -22.72 37.66
C GLY A 353 110.57 -23.10 38.88
N GLU A 354 110.40 -24.31 39.42
CA GLU A 354 111.21 -24.86 40.52
C GLU A 354 112.39 -25.74 40.05
N VAL A 355 112.58 -25.91 38.73
CA VAL A 355 113.71 -26.60 38.09
C VAL A 355 114.61 -25.57 37.41
#